data_AF-A0ABD0RW56-F1
#
_entry.id   AF-A0ABD0RW56-F1
#
_cell.length_a   1.000
_cell.length_b   1.000
_cell.length_c   1.000
_cell.angle_alpha   90.00
_cell.angle_beta   90.00
_cell.angle_gamma   90.00
#
_symmetry.space_group_name_H-M   'P 1'
#
loop_
_entity.id
_entity.type
_entity.pdbx_description
1 polymer ?
#
loop_
_entity_poly.entity_id
_entity_poly.type
_entity_poly.pdbx_seq_one_letter_code
_entity_poly.pdbx_strand_id
1 'polypeptide(L)'
;VIGWIEEMLERDVNDNKKIGNYGAQHILSGVPRDSVTILTHCNTGSLATAGYGTALVVRSLHALGRLKRLYCTETRPYNQGARLTAYEAVAEGFPATLITDSMAALTMREKGITAVVVGADRVVANGDTANKVGTYQLAIAAKHHGVPFYVAAPSTGRDIVIEERPPEELTSINGVPVAAPGKCKQCTINIHLIL
;
A
#
# COMPACT_ATOMS: atom_id res chain seq x y z
N VAL A 1 5.23 5.85 33.23
CA VAL A 1 4.64 6.48 32.01
C VAL A 1 5.67 6.52 30.89
N ILE A 2 6.86 7.12 31.07
CA ILE A 2 7.90 7.19 30.02
C ILE A 2 8.30 5.80 29.50
N GLY A 3 8.67 4.86 30.37
CA GLY A 3 9.06 3.50 29.93
C GLY A 3 7.97 2.76 29.15
N TRP A 4 6.70 2.96 29.48
CA TRP A 4 5.58 2.38 28.71
C TRP A 4 5.49 2.94 27.28
N ILE A 5 5.81 4.22 27.09
CA ILE A 5 5.80 4.86 25.76
C ILE A 5 6.97 4.34 24.92
N GLU A 6 8.15 4.18 25.52
CA GLU A 6 9.33 3.61 24.87
C GLU A 6 9.08 2.15 24.45
N GLU A 7 8.50 1.34 25.33
CA GLU A 7 8.11 -0.04 25.02
C GLU A 7 7.09 -0.12 23.87
N MET A 8 6.12 0.80 23.81
CA MET A 8 5.16 0.87 22.70
C MET A 8 5.85 1.14 21.35
N LEU A 9 6.84 2.03 21.33
CA LEU A 9 7.62 2.34 20.13
C LEU A 9 8.44 1.12 19.67
N GLU A 10 9.19 0.51 20.58
CA GLU A 10 10.01 -0.67 20.28
C GLU A 10 9.16 -1.84 19.79
N ARG A 11 7.99 -2.03 20.41
CA ARG A 11 7.04 -3.07 20.02
C ARG A 11 6.52 -2.87 18.61
N ASP A 12 6.10 -1.66 18.23
CA ASP A 12 5.60 -1.39 16.87
C ASP A 12 6.68 -1.68 15.82
N VAL A 13 7.92 -1.25 16.06
CA VAL A 13 9.05 -1.53 15.17
C VAL A 13 9.31 -3.03 15.04
N ASN A 14 9.25 -3.78 16.14
CA ASN A 14 9.47 -5.23 16.14
C ASN A 14 8.34 -5.97 15.40
N ASP A 15 7.09 -5.57 15.62
CA ASP A 15 5.93 -6.19 14.98
C ASP A 15 5.93 -5.90 13.47
N ASN A 16 6.30 -4.69 13.04
CA ASN A 16 6.49 -4.34 11.63
C ASN A 16 7.56 -5.22 10.95
N LYS A 17 8.70 -5.45 11.62
CA LYS A 17 9.76 -6.35 11.11
C LYS A 17 9.26 -7.79 10.96
N LYS A 18 8.46 -8.29 11.92
CA LYS A 18 7.87 -9.63 11.85
C LYS A 18 6.88 -9.74 10.69
N ILE A 19 6.00 -8.75 10.50
CA ILE A 19 5.06 -8.71 9.36
C ILE A 19 5.82 -8.82 8.04
N GLY A 20 6.89 -8.03 7.87
CA GLY A 20 7.73 -8.09 6.67
C GLY A 20 8.32 -9.48 6.42
N ASN A 21 8.90 -10.09 7.47
CA ASN A 21 9.56 -11.39 7.37
C ASN A 21 8.58 -12.53 7.10
N TYR A 22 7.46 -12.61 7.84
CA TYR A 22 6.45 -13.63 7.63
C TYR A 22 5.77 -13.51 6.27
N GLY A 23 5.43 -12.28 5.86
CA GLY A 23 4.84 -12.03 4.55
C GLY A 23 5.80 -12.41 3.41
N ALA A 24 7.09 -12.07 3.52
CA ALA A 24 8.09 -12.42 2.52
C ALA A 24 8.27 -13.94 2.41
N GLN A 25 8.38 -14.64 3.54
CA GLN A 25 8.48 -16.10 3.57
C GLN A 25 7.26 -16.76 2.93
N HIS A 26 6.05 -16.31 3.28
CA HIS A 26 4.82 -16.87 2.75
C HIS A 26 4.70 -16.63 1.23
N ILE A 27 4.96 -15.41 0.76
CA ILE A 27 4.96 -15.09 -0.67
C ILE A 27 5.98 -15.94 -1.43
N LEU A 28 7.20 -16.09 -0.91
CA LEU A 28 8.23 -16.91 -1.55
C LEU A 28 7.86 -18.40 -1.57
N SER A 29 7.14 -18.91 -0.57
CA SER A 29 6.69 -20.31 -0.55
C SER A 29 5.65 -20.62 -1.64
N GLY A 30 4.87 -19.63 -2.05
CA GLY A 30 3.81 -19.77 -3.06
C GLY A 30 4.26 -19.50 -4.49
N VAL A 31 5.50 -19.05 -4.71
CA VAL A 31 6.01 -18.67 -6.04
C VAL A 31 7.18 -19.58 -6.41
N PRO A 32 7.12 -20.35 -7.52
CA PRO A 32 8.18 -21.28 -7.92
C PRO A 32 9.42 -20.59 -8.52
N ARG A 33 9.63 -19.29 -8.26
CA ARG A 33 10.65 -18.46 -8.91
C ARG A 33 11.71 -18.00 -7.92
N ASP A 34 12.92 -17.81 -8.44
CA ASP A 34 14.04 -17.22 -7.70
C ASP A 34 13.85 -15.74 -7.37
N SER A 35 12.85 -15.06 -7.92
CA SER A 35 12.54 -13.69 -7.55
C SER A 35 11.07 -13.33 -7.80
N VAL A 36 10.60 -12.32 -7.08
CA VAL A 36 9.21 -11.87 -7.09
C VAL A 36 9.10 -10.43 -7.58
N THR A 37 8.00 -10.15 -8.28
CA THR A 37 7.64 -8.80 -8.74
C THR A 37 6.40 -8.37 -7.96
N ILE A 38 6.54 -7.35 -7.13
CA ILE A 38 5.47 -6.91 -6.22
C ILE A 38 4.79 -5.67 -6.77
N LEU A 39 3.46 -5.60 -6.64
CA LEU A 39 2.70 -4.37 -6.82
C LEU A 39 2.13 -3.91 -5.47
N THR A 40 2.24 -2.61 -5.17
CA THR A 40 1.74 -2.01 -3.92
C THR A 40 1.00 -0.70 -4.18
N HIS A 41 0.34 -0.19 -3.15
CA HIS A 41 -0.58 0.95 -3.20
C HIS A 41 -0.51 1.78 -1.93
N CYS A 42 -0.71 3.10 -2.05
CA CYS A 42 -0.49 4.08 -0.99
C CYS A 42 0.97 4.09 -0.49
N ASN A 43 1.18 4.64 0.70
CA ASN A 43 2.42 4.51 1.44
C ASN A 43 2.17 3.79 2.76
N THR A 44 2.89 2.70 2.96
CA THR A 44 2.83 1.85 4.15
C THR A 44 4.23 1.66 4.73
N GLY A 45 5.10 2.63 4.42
CA GLY A 45 6.52 2.62 4.65
C GLY A 45 6.92 3.07 6.04
N SER A 46 8.17 3.48 6.20
CA SER A 46 8.67 4.04 7.46
C SER A 46 8.02 5.40 7.74
N LEU A 47 7.57 6.09 6.70
CA LEU A 47 6.84 7.34 6.81
C LEU A 47 5.37 7.17 7.24
N ALA A 48 4.89 5.93 7.41
CA ALA A 48 3.52 5.61 7.84
C ALA A 48 3.45 4.89 9.21
N THR A 49 4.59 4.64 9.87
CA THR A 49 4.68 3.85 11.12
C THR A 49 5.79 4.39 12.02
N ALA A 50 6.01 3.77 13.20
CA ALA A 50 7.13 4.10 14.09
C ALA A 50 8.52 3.94 13.44
N GLY A 51 8.59 3.13 12.38
CA GLY A 51 9.84 2.77 11.71
C GLY A 51 9.69 1.39 11.09
N TYR A 52 10.52 1.11 10.08
CA TYR A 52 10.25 0.01 9.17
C TYR A 52 8.90 0.24 8.49
N GLY A 53 7.78 -0.33 8.94
CA GLY A 53 6.43 -0.18 8.36
C GLY A 53 5.81 -1.51 7.93
N THR A 54 4.60 -1.47 7.35
CA THR A 54 3.71 -2.65 7.25
C THR A 54 3.73 -3.39 5.91
N ALA A 55 3.51 -2.77 4.74
CA ALA A 55 3.61 -3.47 3.43
C ALA A 55 5.07 -3.70 2.98
N LEU A 56 5.94 -3.92 3.96
CA LEU A 56 7.39 -4.02 3.87
C LEU A 56 7.91 -5.44 3.86
N VAL A 57 7.01 -6.36 3.51
CA VAL A 57 7.36 -7.54 2.71
C VAL A 57 8.40 -7.17 1.65
N VAL A 58 8.28 -6.00 1.01
CA VAL A 58 9.23 -5.50 0.01
C VAL A 58 10.65 -5.31 0.57
N ARG A 59 10.82 -4.74 1.78
CA ARG A 59 12.15 -4.61 2.42
C ARG A 59 12.75 -5.96 2.74
N SER A 60 11.96 -6.88 3.31
CA SER A 60 12.42 -8.24 3.59
C SER A 60 12.80 -8.98 2.30
N LEU A 61 12.00 -8.88 1.24
CA LEU A 61 12.31 -9.46 -0.07
C LEU A 61 13.58 -8.86 -0.70
N HIS A 62 13.78 -7.54 -0.55
CA HIS A 62 14.98 -6.86 -1.04
C HIS A 62 16.23 -7.30 -0.27
N ALA A 63 16.17 -7.33 1.06
CA ALA A 63 17.26 -7.79 1.91
C ALA A 63 17.67 -9.25 1.63
N LEU A 64 16.71 -10.09 1.21
CA LEU A 64 16.97 -11.46 0.78
C LEU A 64 17.51 -11.57 -0.66
N GLY A 65 17.62 -10.46 -1.40
CA GLY A 65 17.99 -10.46 -2.82
C GLY A 65 16.94 -11.08 -3.75
N ARG A 66 15.68 -11.20 -3.29
CA ARG A 66 14.59 -11.90 -3.98
C ARG A 66 13.59 -10.94 -4.64
N LEU A 67 13.69 -9.63 -4.39
CA LEU A 67 12.85 -8.62 -5.04
C LEU A 67 13.39 -8.31 -6.44
N LYS A 68 12.68 -8.75 -7.48
CA LYS A 68 13.01 -8.43 -8.87
C LYS A 68 12.69 -6.98 -9.22
N ARG A 69 11.49 -6.54 -8.84
CA ARG A 69 10.96 -5.20 -9.13
C ARG A 69 9.77 -4.91 -8.21
N LEU A 70 9.72 -3.69 -7.70
CA LEU A 70 8.56 -3.09 -7.06
C LEU A 70 7.81 -2.21 -8.06
N TYR A 71 6.50 -2.39 -8.18
CA TYR A 71 5.60 -1.42 -8.80
C TYR A 71 4.80 -0.73 -7.71
N CYS A 72 4.85 0.59 -7.64
CA CYS A 72 4.02 1.39 -6.75
C CYS A 72 3.09 2.27 -7.59
N THR A 73 1.82 2.37 -7.22
CA THR A 73 0.90 3.30 -7.89
C THR A 73 1.02 4.71 -7.32
N GLU A 74 0.58 5.72 -8.06
CA GLU A 74 0.62 7.11 -7.60
C GLU A 74 -0.23 7.34 -6.34
N THR A 75 -1.40 6.70 -6.25
CA THR A 75 -2.38 6.82 -5.17
C THR A 75 -3.04 8.21 -5.12
N ARG A 76 -3.81 8.52 -6.16
CA ARG A 76 -4.64 9.74 -6.17
C ARG A 76 -5.71 9.67 -5.06
N PRO A 77 -6.10 10.83 -4.51
CA PRO A 77 -5.67 12.17 -4.91
C PRO A 77 -4.37 12.67 -4.25
N TYR A 78 -3.97 12.13 -3.11
CA TYR A 78 -2.87 12.69 -2.29
C TYR A 78 -1.47 12.31 -2.76
N ASN A 79 -1.40 11.39 -3.72
CA ASN A 79 -0.17 10.95 -4.35
C ASN A 79 0.83 10.33 -3.35
N GLN A 80 0.36 9.58 -2.33
CA GLN A 80 1.27 9.00 -1.34
C GLN A 80 2.28 8.03 -1.95
N GLY A 81 1.85 7.20 -2.91
CA GLY A 81 2.76 6.26 -3.54
C GLY A 81 3.78 6.96 -4.43
N ALA A 82 3.38 8.00 -5.15
CA ALA A 82 4.30 8.83 -5.95
C ALA A 82 5.26 9.68 -5.10
N ARG A 83 4.79 10.22 -3.96
CA ARG A 83 5.58 11.15 -3.14
C ARG A 83 6.42 10.48 -2.07
N LEU A 84 5.91 9.42 -1.46
CA LEU A 84 6.49 8.80 -0.27
C LEU A 84 7.06 7.42 -0.58
N THR A 85 6.28 6.53 -1.22
CA THR A 85 6.77 5.19 -1.53
C THR A 85 7.87 5.20 -2.58
N ALA A 86 7.73 6.02 -3.63
CA ALA A 86 8.79 6.22 -4.60
C ALA A 86 10.04 6.87 -3.95
N TYR A 87 9.86 7.77 -2.99
CA TYR A 87 10.96 8.35 -2.23
C TYR A 87 11.70 7.29 -1.40
N GLU A 88 10.99 6.47 -0.63
CA GLU A 88 11.58 5.38 0.15
C GLU A 88 12.30 4.37 -0.77
N ALA A 89 11.71 4.05 -1.93
CA ALA A 89 12.32 3.15 -2.91
C ALA A 89 13.65 3.69 -3.47
N VAL A 90 13.73 4.99 -3.74
CA VAL A 90 14.97 5.64 -4.18
C VAL A 90 16.00 5.67 -3.06
N ALA A 91 15.59 6.07 -1.86
CA ALA A 91 16.48 6.18 -0.70
C ALA A 91 17.12 4.84 -0.31
N GLU A 92 16.39 3.74 -0.50
CA GLU A 92 16.84 2.39 -0.13
C GLU A 92 17.36 1.56 -1.31
N GLY A 93 17.37 2.12 -2.52
CA GLY A 93 17.89 1.46 -3.71
C GLY A 93 17.06 0.29 -4.20
N PHE A 94 15.74 0.26 -3.94
CA PHE A 94 14.90 -0.78 -4.50
C PHE A 94 14.83 -0.66 -6.03
N PRO A 95 14.88 -1.78 -6.77
CA PRO A 95 14.49 -1.76 -8.16
C PRO A 95 12.99 -1.47 -8.22
N ALA A 96 12.59 -0.23 -8.51
CA ALA A 96 11.19 0.20 -8.48
C ALA A 96 10.74 0.90 -9.77
N THR A 97 9.42 0.89 -9.99
CA THR A 97 8.74 1.60 -11.08
C THR A 97 7.47 2.24 -10.53
N LEU A 98 7.33 3.55 -10.68
CA LEU A 98 6.09 4.28 -10.39
C LEU A 98 5.13 4.17 -11.58
N ILE A 99 3.84 3.91 -11.31
CA ILE A 99 2.76 3.84 -12.31
C ILE A 99 1.56 4.67 -11.85
N THR A 100 0.67 5.06 -12.76
CA THR A 100 -0.62 5.64 -12.38
C THR A 100 -1.55 4.54 -11.82
N ASP A 101 -2.56 4.93 -11.05
CA ASP A 101 -3.52 3.95 -10.50
C ASP A 101 -4.27 3.18 -11.61
N SER A 102 -4.52 3.85 -12.74
CA SER A 102 -5.18 3.27 -13.92
C SER A 102 -4.33 2.25 -14.70
N MET A 103 -3.01 2.22 -14.48
CA MET A 103 -2.11 1.26 -15.12
C MET A 103 -2.03 -0.08 -14.37
N ALA A 104 -2.65 -0.22 -13.20
CA ALA A 104 -2.48 -1.39 -12.33
C ALA A 104 -2.86 -2.71 -13.03
N ALA A 105 -4.03 -2.79 -13.67
CA ALA A 105 -4.47 -4.01 -14.36
C ALA A 105 -3.57 -4.37 -15.55
N LEU A 106 -3.22 -3.38 -16.38
CA LEU A 106 -2.28 -3.58 -17.49
C LEU A 106 -0.91 -4.05 -16.98
N THR A 107 -0.44 -3.49 -15.86
CA THR A 107 0.83 -3.87 -15.24
C THR A 107 0.78 -5.32 -14.75
N MET A 108 -0.31 -5.75 -14.11
CA MET A 108 -0.50 -7.15 -13.71
C MET A 108 -0.42 -8.10 -14.91
N ARG A 109 -1.05 -7.74 -16.04
CA ARG A 109 -1.04 -8.54 -17.28
C ARG A 109 0.35 -8.61 -17.92
N GLU A 110 1.05 -7.48 -18.05
CA GLU A 110 2.24 -7.36 -18.91
C GLU A 110 3.57 -7.52 -18.17
N LYS A 111 3.62 -7.25 -16.86
CA LYS A 111 4.89 -7.12 -16.11
C LYS A 111 5.20 -8.31 -15.22
N GLY A 112 4.35 -9.35 -15.25
CA GLY A 112 4.55 -10.57 -14.49
C GLY A 112 4.56 -10.32 -12.99
N ILE A 113 3.58 -9.55 -12.49
CA ILE A 113 3.35 -9.34 -11.06
C ILE A 113 3.09 -10.69 -10.41
N THR A 114 3.84 -11.01 -9.35
CA THR A 114 3.73 -12.28 -8.62
C THR A 114 2.84 -12.17 -7.40
N ALA A 115 2.71 -10.97 -6.82
CA ALA A 115 1.81 -10.70 -5.71
C ALA A 115 1.48 -9.21 -5.64
N VAL A 116 0.27 -8.90 -5.18
CA VAL A 116 -0.11 -7.57 -4.72
C VAL A 116 -0.03 -7.56 -3.21
N VAL A 117 0.66 -6.56 -2.64
CA VAL A 117 0.77 -6.39 -1.19
C VAL A 117 0.39 -4.97 -0.84
N VAL A 118 -0.60 -4.81 0.02
CA VAL A 118 -1.09 -3.50 0.50
C VAL A 118 -1.06 -3.46 2.03
N GLY A 119 -1.12 -2.26 2.59
CA GLY A 119 -1.37 -2.08 4.02
C GLY A 119 -2.85 -2.20 4.35
N ALA A 120 -3.18 -1.89 5.60
CA ALA A 120 -4.54 -1.61 6.02
C ALA A 120 -4.53 -0.43 6.98
N ASP A 121 -5.57 0.40 6.88
CA ASP A 121 -5.91 1.36 7.92
C ASP A 121 -6.68 0.64 9.04
N ARG A 122 -7.45 -0.40 8.69
CA ARG A 122 -8.23 -1.21 9.64
C ARG A 122 -8.59 -2.58 9.05
N VAL A 123 -8.52 -3.63 9.87
CA VAL A 123 -9.04 -4.97 9.54
C VAL A 123 -10.08 -5.36 10.59
N VAL A 124 -11.30 -5.69 10.17
CA VAL A 124 -12.37 -6.14 11.08
C VAL A 124 -12.38 -7.66 11.25
N ALA A 125 -13.19 -8.16 12.19
CA ALA A 125 -13.13 -9.55 12.65
C ALA A 125 -13.37 -10.62 11.57
N ASN A 126 -14.13 -10.30 10.52
CA ASN A 126 -14.36 -11.19 9.37
C ASN A 126 -13.23 -11.14 8.32
N GLY A 127 -12.20 -10.32 8.54
CA GLY A 127 -11.09 -10.11 7.62
C GLY A 127 -11.28 -8.92 6.67
N ASP A 128 -12.47 -8.30 6.68
CA ASP A 128 -12.70 -7.18 5.78
C ASP A 128 -11.75 -6.03 6.10
N THR A 129 -11.20 -5.43 5.06
CA THR A 129 -10.08 -4.49 5.19
C THR A 129 -10.48 -3.12 4.69
N ALA A 130 -10.44 -2.13 5.58
CA ALA A 130 -10.43 -0.72 5.18
C ALA A 130 -9.00 -0.28 4.88
N ASN A 131 -8.79 0.20 3.65
CA ASN A 131 -7.53 0.79 3.23
C ASN A 131 -7.78 1.90 2.21
N LYS A 132 -6.71 2.60 1.81
CA LYS A 132 -6.75 3.67 0.81
C LYS A 132 -7.57 3.31 -0.45
N VAL A 133 -8.41 4.24 -0.91
CA VAL A 133 -9.17 4.13 -2.15
C VAL A 133 -8.27 3.77 -3.33
N GLY A 134 -8.72 2.78 -4.11
CA GLY A 134 -7.90 2.09 -5.11
C GLY A 134 -7.52 0.67 -4.69
N THR A 135 -7.43 0.38 -3.39
CA THR A 135 -7.11 -0.97 -2.88
C THR A 135 -8.12 -2.02 -3.35
N TYR A 136 -9.42 -1.72 -3.29
CA TYR A 136 -10.47 -2.61 -3.78
C TYR A 136 -10.36 -2.88 -5.29
N GLN A 137 -10.09 -1.84 -6.06
CA GLN A 137 -9.88 -1.96 -7.51
C GLN A 137 -8.69 -2.86 -7.82
N LEU A 138 -7.61 -2.75 -7.05
CA LEU A 138 -6.44 -3.62 -7.16
C LEU A 138 -6.77 -5.08 -6.82
N ALA A 139 -7.58 -5.34 -5.79
CA ALA A 139 -8.00 -6.69 -5.42
C ALA A 139 -8.83 -7.35 -6.53
N ILE A 140 -9.76 -6.61 -7.14
CA ILE A 140 -10.53 -7.09 -8.30
C ILE A 140 -9.60 -7.41 -9.47
N ALA A 141 -8.68 -6.50 -9.81
CA ALA A 141 -7.74 -6.71 -10.90
C ALA A 141 -6.81 -7.91 -10.63
N ALA A 142 -6.34 -8.06 -9.39
CA ALA A 142 -5.49 -9.16 -8.96
C ALA A 142 -6.23 -10.50 -9.12
N LYS A 143 -7.49 -10.57 -8.65
CA LYS A 143 -8.35 -11.75 -8.83
C LYS A 143 -8.56 -12.08 -10.31
N HIS A 144 -8.83 -11.08 -11.14
CA HIS A 144 -9.01 -11.27 -12.59
C HIS A 144 -7.76 -11.85 -13.27
N HIS A 145 -6.57 -11.44 -12.83
CA HIS A 145 -5.30 -11.93 -13.40
C HIS A 145 -4.70 -13.14 -12.65
N GLY A 146 -5.39 -13.70 -11.66
CA GLY A 146 -4.88 -14.82 -10.86
C GLY A 146 -3.66 -14.47 -10.00
N VAL A 147 -3.48 -13.18 -9.68
CA VAL A 147 -2.38 -12.69 -8.83
C VAL A 147 -2.84 -12.73 -7.36
N PRO A 148 -2.09 -13.36 -6.45
CA PRO A 148 -2.45 -13.39 -5.03
C PRO A 148 -2.38 -11.98 -4.43
N PHE A 149 -3.37 -11.66 -3.60
CA PHE A 149 -3.54 -10.35 -2.96
C PHE A 149 -3.37 -10.48 -1.45
N TYR A 150 -2.46 -9.70 -0.88
CA TYR A 150 -2.12 -9.74 0.54
C TYR A 150 -2.35 -8.39 1.21
N VAL A 151 -2.94 -8.44 2.39
CA VAL A 151 -3.06 -7.31 3.32
C VAL A 151 -2.05 -7.51 4.43
N ALA A 152 -1.15 -6.55 4.62
CA ALA A 152 -0.15 -6.53 5.68
C ALA A 152 -0.54 -5.51 6.74
N ALA A 153 -1.00 -5.99 7.89
CA ALA A 153 -1.49 -5.13 8.98
C ALA A 153 -1.22 -5.76 10.36
N PRO A 154 -1.02 -4.94 11.41
CA PRO A 154 -1.04 -5.42 12.79
C PRO A 154 -2.46 -5.79 13.23
N SER A 155 -2.58 -6.57 14.31
CA SER A 155 -3.82 -7.20 14.77
C SER A 155 -4.83 -6.28 15.49
N THR A 156 -4.82 -4.97 15.23
CA THR A 156 -5.69 -4.00 15.92
C THR A 156 -6.83 -3.51 15.00
N GLY A 157 -8.09 -3.66 15.42
CA GLY A 157 -9.26 -3.20 14.66
C GLY A 157 -10.50 -2.94 15.53
N ARG A 158 -11.34 -1.98 15.13
CA ARG A 158 -12.71 -1.69 15.64
C ARG A 158 -13.65 -1.50 14.44
N ASP A 159 -14.90 -1.10 14.62
CA ASP A 159 -15.85 -0.86 13.52
C ASP A 159 -15.37 0.22 12.53
N ILE A 160 -15.60 0.05 11.22
CA ILE A 160 -15.12 0.94 10.15
C ILE A 160 -16.11 2.09 9.88
N VAL A 161 -15.62 3.33 9.84
CA VAL A 161 -16.35 4.50 9.30
C VAL A 161 -15.56 5.02 8.11
N ILE A 162 -16.21 5.16 6.96
CA ILE A 162 -15.58 5.68 5.75
C ILE A 162 -15.44 7.21 5.89
N GLU A 163 -14.21 7.69 5.79
CA GLU A 163 -13.89 9.12 5.78
C GLU A 163 -14.12 9.71 4.39
N GLU A 164 -14.95 10.75 4.33
CA GLU A 164 -15.12 11.61 3.16
C GLU A 164 -14.34 12.92 3.37
N ARG A 165 -13.78 13.47 2.29
CA ARG A 165 -12.98 14.70 2.36
C ARG A 165 -13.36 15.75 1.31
N PRO A 166 -12.92 17.01 1.52
CA PRO A 166 -13.28 18.12 0.65
C PRO A 166 -12.86 17.86 -0.82
N PRO A 167 -13.72 18.20 -1.80
CA PRO A 167 -13.48 17.93 -3.21
C PRO A 167 -12.25 18.65 -3.76
N GLU A 168 -11.80 19.73 -3.12
CA GLU A 168 -10.62 20.52 -3.49
C GLU A 168 -9.35 19.66 -3.54
N GLU A 169 -9.27 18.61 -2.71
CA GLU A 169 -8.12 17.71 -2.68
C GLU A 169 -8.03 16.85 -3.95
N LEU A 170 -9.15 16.64 -4.65
CA LEU A 170 -9.19 16.03 -5.98
C LEU A 170 -9.05 17.08 -7.08
N THR A 171 -9.77 18.20 -6.99
CA THR A 171 -9.85 19.18 -8.08
C THR A 171 -8.64 20.10 -8.19
N SER A 172 -7.75 20.12 -7.18
CA SER A 172 -6.57 20.98 -7.14
C SER A 172 -5.34 20.24 -6.63
N ILE A 173 -4.16 20.59 -7.15
CA ILE A 173 -2.86 20.09 -6.69
C ILE A 173 -1.94 21.30 -6.49
N ASN A 174 -1.32 21.42 -5.31
CA ASN A 174 -0.46 22.56 -4.95
C ASN A 174 -1.13 23.94 -5.18
N GLY A 175 -2.43 24.04 -4.88
CA GLY A 175 -3.21 25.26 -5.08
C GLY A 175 -3.60 25.56 -6.53
N VAL A 176 -3.20 24.71 -7.49
CA VAL A 176 -3.51 24.86 -8.91
C VAL A 176 -4.70 23.94 -9.28
N PRO A 177 -5.80 24.46 -9.84
CA PRO A 177 -6.90 23.63 -10.31
C PRO A 177 -6.47 22.69 -11.44
N VAL A 178 -6.86 21.43 -11.32
CA VAL A 178 -6.65 20.35 -12.31
C VAL A 178 -7.97 19.78 -12.85
N ALA A 179 -9.10 20.36 -12.46
CA ALA A 179 -10.43 20.04 -12.95
C ALA A 179 -11.12 21.31 -13.49
N ALA A 180 -12.09 21.14 -14.37
CA ALA A 180 -12.86 22.25 -14.92
C ALA A 180 -13.65 22.98 -13.80
N PRO A 181 -13.74 24.32 -13.84
CA PRO A 181 -14.55 25.07 -12.89
C PRO A 181 -16.04 24.76 -13.11
N GLY A 182 -16.81 24.53 -12.04
CA GLY A 182 -18.26 24.31 -12.14
C GLY A 182 -18.87 23.43 -11.05
N LYS A 183 -20.15 23.06 -11.19
CA LYS A 183 -20.92 22.26 -10.23
C LYS A 183 -20.57 20.76 -10.25
N CYS A 184 -19.31 20.37 -10.42
CA CYS A 184 -18.87 19.02 -10.09
C CYS A 184 -18.74 18.88 -8.55
N LYS A 185 -19.81 19.24 -7.81
CA LYS A 185 -19.82 19.40 -6.34
C LYS A 185 -20.00 18.07 -5.59
N GLN A 186 -20.09 16.96 -6.31
CA GLN A 186 -20.24 15.60 -5.76
C GLN A 186 -19.02 14.73 -6.07
N CYS A 187 -17.83 15.32 -6.15
CA CYS A 187 -16.60 14.55 -6.02
C CYS A 187 -16.34 14.28 -4.54
N THR A 188 -17.17 13.43 -3.95
CA THR A 188 -16.90 12.91 -2.62
C THR A 188 -15.75 11.92 -2.73
N ILE A 189 -14.63 12.24 -2.10
CA ILE A 189 -13.46 11.35 -2.07
C ILE A 189 -13.67 10.40 -0.91
N ASN A 190 -14.18 9.20 -1.19
CA ASN A 190 -14.14 8.11 -0.22
C ASN A 190 -12.68 7.69 -0.10
N ILE A 191 -12.08 7.89 1.07
CA ILE A 191 -10.65 7.58 1.26
C ILE A 191 -10.43 6.13 1.61
N HIS A 192 -11.44 5.48 2.18
CA HIS A 192 -11.38 4.11 2.64
C HIS A 192 -12.47 3.28 1.98
N LEU A 193 -12.14 2.08 1.52
CA LEU A 193 -13.13 1.09 1.08
C LEU A 193 -12.93 -0.20 1.85
N ILE A 194 -14.05 -0.85 2.20
CA ILE A 194 -14.09 -2.16 2.86
C ILE A 194 -13.99 -3.23 1.77
N LEU A 195 -12.95 -4.06 1.87
CA LEU A 195 -12.69 -5.21 1.01
C LEU A 195 -13.24 -6.49 1.60
#